data_AF-A0A816ANA2-F1
#
_entry.id   AF-A0A816ANA2-F1
#
_cell.length_a   1.000
_cell.length_b   1.000
_cell.length_c   1.000
_cell.angle_alpha   90.00
_cell.angle_beta   90.00
_cell.angle_gamma   90.00
#
_symmetry.space_group_name_H-M   'P 1'
#
loop_
_entity.id
_entity.type
_entity.pdbx_description
1 polymer ?
#
loop_
_entity_poly.entity_id
_entity_poly.type
_entity_poly.pdbx_seq_one_letter_code
_entity_poly.pdbx_strand_id
1 'polypeptide(L)'
;MFPWKLHVSLIESGYMKTPLIKPPYKSFEDYWSRFSQDAQERWGRDYLQEKFNQANDNILFKHAEDPMKVVRALEHAVINTKPQIRYNPGWQATFIFYPLSLLPAWLLNLIVMKLDPTTTLPSSVHKQPKPKPFIILLKRKRHLTIL
;
A
#
# COMPACT_ATOMS: atom_id res chain seq x y z
N MET A 1 22.72 -11.68 5.13
CA MET A 1 23.21 -12.70 6.08
C MET A 1 24.45 -13.45 5.57
N PHE A 2 25.26 -12.83 4.70
CA PHE A 2 26.45 -13.43 4.09
C PHE A 2 27.46 -14.03 5.09
N PRO A 3 27.72 -13.42 6.26
CA PRO A 3 28.60 -14.01 7.28
C PRO A 3 28.12 -15.39 7.79
N TRP A 4 26.81 -15.63 7.79
CA TRP A 4 26.20 -16.88 8.27
C TRP A 4 25.88 -17.86 7.14
N LYS A 5 26.27 -17.56 5.90
CA LYS A 5 25.96 -18.36 4.70
C LYS A 5 24.46 -18.63 4.52
N LEU A 6 23.62 -17.71 4.99
CA LEU A 6 22.16 -17.81 4.81
C LEU A 6 21.74 -17.03 3.57
N HIS A 7 20.99 -17.70 2.69
CA HIS A 7 20.29 -17.07 1.58
C HIS A 7 18.92 -16.56 2.05
N VAL A 8 18.58 -15.33 1.67
CA VAL A 8 17.27 -14.74 1.96
C VAL A 8 16.62 -14.33 0.65
N SER A 9 15.41 -14.82 0.43
CA SER A 9 14.60 -14.53 -0.75
C SER A 9 13.35 -13.76 -0.34
N LEU A 10 13.02 -12.70 -1.07
CA LEU A 10 11.78 -11.95 -0.93
C LEU A 10 10.74 -12.50 -1.91
N ILE A 11 9.51 -12.67 -1.46
CA ILE A 11 8.40 -13.11 -2.30
C ILE A 11 7.34 -12.02 -2.27
N GLU A 12 7.26 -11.28 -3.36
CA GLU A 12 6.37 -10.12 -3.51
C GLU A 12 5.31 -10.44 -4.56
N SER A 13 4.25 -11.10 -4.09
CA SER A 13 3.16 -11.51 -4.97
C SER A 13 2.27 -10.35 -5.38
N GLY A 14 1.63 -10.48 -6.53
CA GLY A 14 0.44 -9.72 -6.85
C GLY A 14 -0.74 -10.14 -5.96
N TYR A 15 -1.93 -9.63 -6.24
CA TYR A 15 -3.13 -10.11 -5.56
C TYR A 15 -3.42 -11.56 -5.94
N MET A 16 -3.59 -12.42 -4.93
CA MET A 16 -3.88 -13.85 -5.06
C MET A 16 -5.23 -14.17 -4.43
N LYS A 17 -6.01 -15.07 -5.03
CA LYS A 17 -7.35 -15.49 -4.59
C LYS A 17 -7.30 -16.18 -3.23
N THR A 18 -7.19 -15.38 -2.18
CA THR A 18 -7.13 -15.78 -0.79
C THR A 18 -8.27 -15.10 -0.02
N PRO A 19 -8.68 -15.63 1.15
CA PRO A 19 -9.68 -14.98 1.99
C PRO A 19 -9.32 -13.55 2.42
N LEU A 20 -8.06 -13.12 2.29
CA LEU A 20 -7.63 -11.77 2.63
C LEU A 20 -8.17 -10.70 1.66
N ILE A 21 -8.37 -11.05 0.38
CA ILE A 21 -8.87 -10.09 -0.63
C ILE A 21 -10.35 -9.79 -0.43
N LYS A 22 -11.10 -10.77 0.06
CA LYS A 22 -12.52 -10.64 0.39
C LYS A 22 -12.66 -10.70 1.90
N PRO A 23 -12.40 -9.59 2.61
CA PRO A 23 -12.52 -9.60 4.05
C PRO A 23 -13.95 -10.04 4.43
N PRO A 24 -14.14 -10.72 5.57
CA PRO A 24 -15.38 -11.42 5.89
C PRO A 24 -16.55 -10.49 6.26
N TYR A 25 -16.44 -9.20 5.96
CA TYR A 25 -17.45 -8.21 6.31
C TYR A 25 -18.62 -8.31 5.34
N LYS A 26 -19.82 -8.52 5.90
CA LYS A 26 -21.04 -8.64 5.09
C LYS A 26 -21.58 -7.29 4.63
N SER A 27 -21.22 -6.23 5.35
CA SER A 27 -21.65 -4.86 5.06
C SER A 27 -20.66 -3.86 5.66
N PHE A 28 -20.79 -2.59 5.27
CA PHE A 28 -20.04 -1.51 5.89
C PHE A 28 -20.34 -1.38 7.39
N GLU A 29 -21.55 -1.69 7.85
CA GLU A 29 -21.90 -1.59 9.28
C GLU A 29 -21.21 -2.68 10.14
N ASP A 30 -21.07 -3.91 9.62
CA ASP A 30 -20.26 -4.95 10.26
C ASP A 30 -18.77 -4.57 10.29
N TYR A 31 -18.27 -3.93 9.21
CA TYR A 31 -16.93 -3.38 9.18
C TYR A 31 -16.74 -2.24 10.20
N TRP A 32 -17.68 -1.29 10.26
CA TRP A 32 -17.64 -0.10 11.11
C TRP A 32 -17.70 -0.45 12.61
N SER A 33 -18.61 -1.34 13.00
CA SER A 33 -18.82 -1.73 14.39
C SER A 33 -17.61 -2.43 15.04
N ARG A 34 -16.69 -2.96 14.24
CA ARG A 34 -15.46 -3.61 14.71
C ARG A 34 -14.31 -2.64 15.00
N PHE A 35 -14.40 -1.40 14.52
CA PHE A 35 -13.39 -0.39 14.83
C PHE A 35 -13.52 0.12 16.26
N SER A 36 -12.38 0.37 16.90
CA SER A 36 -12.34 1.14 18.14
C SER A 36 -12.88 2.55 17.93
N GLN A 37 -13.40 3.17 18.99
CA GLN A 37 -13.91 4.54 18.94
C GLN A 37 -12.85 5.52 18.42
N ASP A 38 -11.60 5.40 18.87
CA ASP A 38 -10.49 6.24 18.40
C ASP A 38 -10.29 6.16 16.88
N ALA A 39 -10.40 4.96 16.31
CA ALA A 39 -10.25 4.77 14.88
C ALA A 39 -11.44 5.34 14.09
N GLN A 40 -12.66 5.17 14.61
CA GLN A 40 -13.87 5.75 14.03
C GLN A 40 -13.76 7.29 13.99
N GLU A 41 -13.33 7.91 15.08
CA GLU A 41 -13.13 9.37 15.16
C GLU A 41 -11.96 9.87 14.31
N ARG A 42 -10.91 9.06 14.16
CA ARG A 42 -9.73 9.42 13.37
C ARG A 42 -10.00 9.42 11.88
N TRP A 43 -10.72 8.41 11.39
CA TRP A 43 -10.95 8.23 9.97
C TRP A 43 -12.25 8.87 9.50
N GLY A 44 -13.30 8.79 10.31
CA GLY A 44 -14.63 9.24 9.94
C GLY A 44 -15.41 8.17 9.16
N ARG A 45 -16.74 8.21 9.33
CA ARG A 45 -17.66 7.24 8.71
C ARG A 45 -17.65 7.35 7.20
N ASP A 46 -17.81 8.56 6.66
CA ASP A 46 -17.92 8.79 5.22
C ASP A 46 -16.66 8.34 4.46
N TYR A 47 -15.48 8.68 4.99
CA TYR A 47 -14.20 8.26 4.43
C TYR A 47 -14.05 6.74 4.39
N LEU A 48 -14.32 6.07 5.50
CA LEU A 48 -14.21 4.61 5.55
C LEU A 48 -15.27 3.92 4.68
N GLN A 49 -16.46 4.51 4.55
CA GLN A 49 -17.51 3.98 3.67
C GLN A 49 -17.11 4.09 2.20
N GLU A 50 -16.55 5.23 1.79
CA GLU A 50 -16.05 5.42 0.42
C GLU A 50 -14.91 4.44 0.12
N LYS A 51 -13.95 4.28 1.05
CA LYS A 51 -12.86 3.30 0.91
C LYS A 51 -13.35 1.85 0.91
N PHE A 52 -14.38 1.51 1.69
CA PHE A 52 -14.99 0.19 1.68
C PHE A 52 -15.62 -0.12 0.32
N ASN A 53 -16.36 0.82 -0.25
CA ASN A 53 -16.97 0.67 -1.58
C ASN A 53 -15.89 0.53 -2.68
N GLN A 54 -14.84 1.37 -2.64
CA GLN A 54 -13.72 1.28 -3.57
C GLN A 54 -13.00 -0.06 -3.49
N ALA A 55 -12.80 -0.61 -2.29
CA ALA A 55 -12.20 -1.92 -2.10
C ALA A 55 -13.04 -3.03 -2.74
N ASN A 56 -14.37 -2.99 -2.58
CA ASN A 56 -15.28 -3.96 -3.21
C ASN A 56 -15.25 -3.89 -4.74
N ASP A 57 -15.05 -2.69 -5.30
CA ASP A 57 -15.01 -2.48 -6.74
C ASP A 57 -13.62 -2.58 -7.38
N ASN A 58 -12.59 -2.82 -6.57
CA ASN A 58 -11.20 -2.81 -7.00
C ASN A 58 -10.92 -3.87 -8.09
N ILE A 59 -10.57 -3.40 -9.28
CA ILE A 59 -10.23 -4.22 -10.46
C ILE A 59 -9.05 -5.16 -10.19
N LEU A 60 -8.06 -4.73 -9.40
CA LEU A 60 -6.88 -5.54 -9.11
C LEU A 60 -7.25 -6.76 -8.24
N PHE A 61 -8.22 -6.60 -7.33
CA PHE A 61 -8.80 -7.71 -6.55
C PHE A 61 -9.64 -8.64 -7.42
N LYS A 62 -10.43 -8.08 -8.34
CA LYS A 62 -11.25 -8.86 -9.29
C LYS A 62 -10.38 -9.75 -10.19
N HIS A 63 -9.18 -9.29 -10.56
CA HIS A 63 -8.20 -10.04 -11.35
C HIS A 63 -7.13 -10.75 -10.51
N ALA A 64 -7.42 -11.06 -9.25
CA ALA A 64 -6.52 -11.84 -8.41
C ALA A 64 -6.22 -13.21 -9.04
N GLU A 65 -4.97 -13.68 -8.90
CA GLU A 65 -4.49 -14.91 -9.52
C GLU A 65 -4.56 -16.12 -8.58
N ASP A 66 -4.26 -17.31 -9.10
CA ASP A 66 -4.20 -18.52 -8.29
C ASP A 66 -3.02 -18.46 -7.29
N PRO A 67 -3.26 -18.63 -5.97
CA PRO A 67 -2.22 -18.70 -4.96
C PRO A 67 -1.13 -19.74 -5.23
N MET A 68 -1.41 -20.77 -6.05
CA MET A 68 -0.42 -21.76 -6.45
C MET A 68 0.82 -21.14 -7.12
N LYS A 69 0.70 -19.95 -7.73
CA LYS A 69 1.86 -19.21 -8.26
C LYS A 69 2.87 -18.84 -7.17
N VAL A 70 2.39 -18.50 -5.97
CA VAL A 70 3.23 -18.21 -4.81
C VAL A 70 3.87 -19.48 -4.28
N VAL A 71 3.10 -20.58 -4.21
CA VAL A 71 3.62 -21.89 -3.78
C VAL A 71 4.77 -22.36 -4.67
N ARG A 72 4.65 -22.23 -6.00
CA ARG A 72 5.73 -22.57 -6.93
C ARG A 72 6.96 -21.67 -6.76
N ALA A 73 6.77 -20.38 -6.48
CA ALA A 73 7.88 -19.47 -6.20
C ALA A 73 8.60 -19.84 -4.89
N LEU A 74 7.84 -20.21 -3.85
CA LEU A 74 8.37 -20.75 -2.60
C LEU A 74 9.16 -22.05 -2.84
N GLU A 75 8.58 -22.99 -3.57
CA GLU A 75 9.22 -24.26 -3.94
C GLU A 75 10.56 -24.03 -4.64
N HIS A 76 10.58 -23.15 -5.65
CA HIS A 76 11.81 -22.78 -6.34
C HIS A 76 12.83 -22.10 -5.40
N ALA A 77 12.37 -21.26 -4.46
CA ALA A 77 13.25 -20.58 -3.52
C ALA A 77 13.92 -21.54 -2.51
N VAL A 78 13.25 -22.63 -2.15
CA VAL A 78 13.73 -23.59 -1.14
C VAL A 78 14.56 -24.72 -1.76
N ILE A 79 14.13 -25.23 -2.92
CA ILE A 79 14.73 -26.43 -3.53
C ILE A 79 15.95 -26.09 -4.38
N ASN A 80 15.99 -24.90 -4.98
CA ASN A 80 17.04 -24.58 -5.94
C ASN A 80 18.38 -24.28 -5.25
N THR A 81 19.49 -24.70 -5.88
CA THR A 81 20.85 -24.44 -5.41
C THR A 81 21.24 -22.97 -5.51
N LYS A 82 20.62 -22.22 -6.43
CA LYS A 82 20.83 -20.78 -6.65
C LYS A 82 19.48 -20.05 -6.67
N PRO A 83 18.82 -19.88 -5.51
CA PRO A 83 17.57 -19.14 -5.43
C PRO A 83 17.76 -17.66 -5.78
N GLN A 84 16.72 -17.03 -6.32
CA GLN A 84 16.70 -15.60 -6.57
C GLN A 84 16.49 -14.82 -5.27
N ILE A 85 17.06 -13.62 -5.18
CA ILE A 85 16.87 -12.72 -4.03
C ILE A 85 15.44 -12.18 -4.00
N ARG A 86 14.75 -12.07 -5.14
CA ARG A 86 13.40 -11.52 -5.25
C ARG A 86 12.57 -12.29 -6.26
N TYR A 87 11.39 -12.75 -5.84
CA TYR A 87 10.40 -13.40 -6.67
C TYR A 87 9.14 -12.54 -6.74
N ASN A 88 8.61 -12.36 -7.94
CA ASN A 88 7.41 -11.57 -8.21
C ASN A 88 6.31 -12.46 -8.80
N PRO A 89 5.73 -13.40 -8.03
CA PRO A 89 4.71 -14.29 -8.56
C PRO A 89 3.45 -13.50 -8.94
N GLY A 90 3.04 -13.65 -10.19
CA GLY A 90 1.87 -13.00 -10.76
C GLY A 90 2.19 -11.86 -11.72
N TRP A 91 1.27 -11.63 -12.66
CA TRP A 91 1.42 -10.59 -13.67
C TRP A 91 1.33 -9.20 -13.04
N GLN A 92 0.49 -9.02 -12.02
CA GLN A 92 0.34 -7.73 -11.34
C GLN A 92 1.64 -7.32 -10.62
N ALA A 93 2.31 -8.26 -9.95
CA ALA A 93 3.62 -8.00 -9.34
C ALA A 93 4.65 -7.58 -10.38
N THR A 94 4.71 -8.32 -11.49
CA THR A 94 5.74 -8.12 -12.51
C THR A 94 5.52 -6.87 -13.35
N PHE A 95 4.27 -6.57 -13.74
CA PHE A 95 3.97 -5.50 -14.70
C PHE A 95 3.38 -4.23 -14.08
N ILE A 96 2.86 -4.28 -12.85
CA ILE A 96 2.29 -3.10 -12.17
C ILE A 96 3.20 -2.70 -11.02
N PHE A 97 3.31 -3.55 -9.98
CA PHE A 97 3.96 -3.15 -8.74
C PHE A 97 5.47 -2.98 -8.88
N TYR A 98 6.13 -3.87 -9.62
CA TYR A 98 7.57 -3.77 -9.83
C TYR A 98 7.96 -2.49 -10.60
N PRO A 99 7.34 -2.14 -11.76
CA PRO A 99 7.61 -0.87 -12.42
C PRO A 99 7.30 0.35 -11.53
N LEU A 100 6.18 0.33 -10.80
CA LEU A 100 5.83 1.42 -9.88
C LEU A 100 6.88 1.61 -8.78
N SER A 101 7.49 0.53 -8.29
CA SER A 101 8.54 0.59 -7.26
C SER A 101 9.84 1.25 -7.72
N LEU A 102 10.05 1.34 -9.04
CA LEU A 102 11.21 1.99 -9.64
C LEU A 102 10.97 3.48 -9.92
N LEU A 103 9.72 3.97 -9.81
CA LEU A 103 9.40 5.37 -10.10
C LEU A 103 9.86 6.30 -8.96
N PRO A 104 10.27 7.55 -9.28
CA PRO A 104 10.51 8.57 -8.27
C PRO A 104 9.26 8.85 -7.42
N ALA A 105 9.45 9.15 -6.14
CA ALA A 105 8.35 9.35 -5.18
C ALA A 105 7.32 10.41 -5.61
N TRP A 106 7.76 11.51 -6.24
CA TRP A 106 6.87 12.57 -6.72
C TRP A 106 5.92 12.07 -7.82
N LEU A 107 6.42 11.22 -8.72
CA LEU A 107 5.65 10.70 -9.84
C LEU A 107 4.65 9.65 -9.36
N LEU A 108 5.10 8.76 -8.46
CA LEU A 108 4.22 7.79 -7.81
C LEU A 108 3.06 8.49 -7.08
N ASN A 109 3.34 9.57 -6.34
CA ASN A 109 2.31 10.36 -5.67
C ASN A 109 1.29 10.96 -6.65
N LEU A 110 1.76 11.50 -7.79
CA LEU A 110 0.86 12.03 -8.82
C LEU A 110 -0.04 10.95 -9.42
N ILE A 111 0.50 9.76 -9.68
CA ILE A 111 -0.26 8.62 -10.20
C ILE A 111 -1.33 8.21 -9.19
N VAL A 112 -0.95 8.01 -7.93
CA VAL A 112 -1.89 7.62 -6.86
C VAL A 112 -2.98 8.67 -6.68
N MET A 113 -2.62 9.95 -6.65
CA MET A 113 -3.60 11.05 -6.48
C MET A 113 -4.59 11.15 -7.64
N LYS A 114 -4.19 10.76 -8.86
CA LYS A 114 -5.09 10.73 -10.03
C LYS A 114 -5.96 9.48 -10.08
N LEU A 115 -5.48 8.36 -9.57
CA LEU A 115 -6.20 7.09 -9.58
C LEU A 115 -7.14 6.94 -8.39
N ASP A 116 -6.90 7.65 -7.29
CA ASP A 116 -7.76 7.62 -6.11
C ASP A 116 -8.99 8.53 -6.35
N PRO A 117 -10.21 7.96 -6.52
CA PRO A 117 -11.41 8.76 -6.72
C PRO A 117 -11.96 9.33 -5.40
N THR A 118 -11.28 9.08 -4.27
CA THR A 118 -11.79 9.48 -2.95
C THR A 118 -11.94 10.99 -2.85
N THR A 119 -13.17 11.41 -2.63
CA THR A 119 -13.53 12.82 -2.47
C THR A 119 -13.46 13.26 -1.02
N THR A 120 -13.70 12.33 -0.09
CA THR A 120 -13.69 12.61 1.34
C THR A 120 -12.28 12.50 1.92
N LEU A 121 -11.98 13.37 2.87
CA LEU A 121 -10.73 13.31 3.64
C LEU A 121 -10.99 12.65 4.99
N PRO A 122 -9.96 12.02 5.60
CA PRO A 122 -10.11 11.49 6.95
C PRO A 122 -10.43 12.61 7.93
N SER A 123 -11.31 12.33 8.91
CA SER A 123 -11.71 13.30 9.94
C SER A 123 -10.51 13.91 10.69
N SER A 124 -9.45 13.14 10.90
CA SER A 124 -8.22 13.60 11.56
C SER A 124 -7.42 14.63 10.77
N VAL A 125 -7.53 14.66 9.43
CA VAL A 125 -6.82 15.63 8.59
C VAL A 125 -7.35 17.03 8.83
N HIS A 126 -8.66 17.18 9.05
CA HIS A 126 -9.26 18.48 9.39
C HIS A 126 -8.77 19.04 10.73
N LYS A 127 -8.28 18.18 11.63
CA LYS A 127 -7.71 18.58 12.93
C LYS A 127 -6.21 18.93 12.84
N GLN A 128 -5.54 18.68 11.71
CA GLN A 128 -4.12 18.97 11.58
C GLN A 128 -3.85 20.47 11.39
N PRO A 129 -2.81 21.04 12.02
CA PRO A 129 -2.41 22.41 11.77
C PRO A 129 -1.99 22.57 10.29
N LYS A 130 -2.50 23.62 9.63
CA LYS A 130 -2.17 23.88 8.22
C LYS A 130 -0.65 24.02 8.06
N PRO A 131 -0.04 23.40 7.03
CA PRO A 131 1.40 23.53 6.80
C PRO A 131 1.76 25.00 6.61
N LYS A 132 2.83 25.44 7.28
CA LYS A 132 3.34 26.82 7.12
C LYS A 132 3.75 27.03 5.66
N PRO A 133 3.40 28.16 5.03
CA PRO A 133 3.74 28.39 3.63
C PRO A 133 5.26 28.28 3.41
N PHE A 134 5.65 27.69 2.28
CA PHE A 134 7.04 27.37 1.93
C PHE A 134 7.98 28.59 2.00
N ILE A 135 7.43 29.79 1.77
CA ILE A 135 8.11 31.09 1.88
C ILE A 135 8.67 31.34 3.30
N ILE A 136 7.98 30.88 4.35
CA ILE A 136 8.45 31.03 5.74
C ILE A 136 9.63 30.10 6.03
N LEU A 137 9.66 28.91 5.40
CA LEU A 137 10.76 27.95 5.57
C LEU A 137 12.06 28.44 4.91
N LEU A 138 11.96 29.08 3.73
CA LEU A 138 13.08 29.67 3.01
C LEU A 138 13.68 30.89 3.73
N LYS A 139 12.84 31.75 4.32
CA LYS A 139 13.33 32.89 5.12
C LYS A 139 14.10 32.44 6.37
N ARG A 140 13.70 31.34 7.00
CA ARG A 140 14.41 30.79 8.17
C ARG A 140 15.79 30.20 7.82
N LYS A 141 15.95 29.59 6.64
CA LYS A 141 17.26 29.10 6.18
C LYS A 141 18.24 30.23 5.85
N ARG A 142 17.77 31.36 5.31
CA ARG A 142 18.63 32.51 4.98
C ARG A 142 19.24 33.21 6.21
N HIS A 143 18.59 33.15 7.37
CA HIS A 143 19.12 33.74 8.61
C HIS A 143 20.13 32.84 9.34
N LEU A 144 20.31 31.58 8.93
CA LEU A 144 21.23 30.64 9.55
C LEU A 144 22.54 30.44 8.76
N THR A 145 22.81 31.28 7.75
CA THR A 145 24.04 31.23 6.92
C THR A 145 24.90 32.49 7.09
N ILE A 146 24.63 33.29 8.12
CA ILE A 146 25.49 34.41 8.53
C ILE A 146 25.83 34.17 10.01
N LEU A 147 26.79 33.28 10.25
CA LEU A 147 27.68 33.20 11.42
C LEU A 147 28.73 32.13 11.12
#